data_AF-A0A8X6RG45-F1
#
_entry.id   AF-A0A8X6RG45-F1
#
_cell.length_a   1.000
_cell.length_b   1.000
_cell.length_c   1.000
_cell.angle_alpha   90.00
_cell.angle_beta   90.00
_cell.angle_gamma   90.00
#
_symmetry.space_group_name_H-M   'P 1'
#
loop_
_entity.id
_entity.type
_entity.pdbx_description
1 polymer ?
#
loop_
_entity_poly.entity_id
_entity_poly.type
_entity_poly.pdbx_seq_one_letter_code
_entity_poly.pdbx_strand_id
1 'polypeptide(L)'
;MLNSCVMHRHTGPAPGIMVWGGIGHHSRTPLVRIASTLNSQRYISEVLEPVVLPYLQSLATAIFQQDNARPHVARIVQRFFVNH
;
A
#
# COMPACT_ATOMS: atom_id res chain seq x y z
N MET A 1 -27.45 18.33 -13.33
CA MET A 1 -27.31 18.80 -11.93
C MET A 1 -26.13 18.05 -11.33
N LEU A 2 -24.99 18.71 -11.16
CA LEU A 2 -23.80 18.10 -10.54
C LEU A 2 -24.01 18.08 -9.03
N ASN A 3 -24.10 16.89 -8.44
CA ASN A 3 -24.09 16.73 -7.00
C ASN A 3 -22.73 17.18 -6.47
N SER A 4 -22.71 18.28 -5.73
CA SER A 4 -21.53 18.75 -5.02
C SER A 4 -21.09 17.70 -4.00
N CYS A 5 -19.93 17.09 -4.21
CA CYS A 5 -19.30 16.23 -3.21
C CYS A 5 -18.84 17.09 -2.03
N VAL A 6 -19.57 17.03 -0.90
CA VAL A 6 -19.16 17.69 0.34
C VAL A 6 -18.17 16.78 1.07
N MET A 7 -16.88 17.08 0.98
CA MET A 7 -15.84 16.39 1.72
C MET A 7 -15.72 16.99 3.13
N HIS A 8 -16.30 16.34 4.13
CA HIS A 8 -16.10 16.73 5.53
C HIS A 8 -14.68 16.34 5.96
N ARG A 9 -13.76 17.31 6.02
CA ARG A 9 -12.39 17.08 6.48
C ARG A 9 -12.32 17.33 7.98
N HIS A 10 -12.07 16.28 8.77
CA HIS A 10 -11.68 16.48 10.16
C HIS A 10 -10.29 17.15 10.18
N THR A 11 -10.23 18.40 10.63
CA THR A 11 -9.02 19.24 10.67
C THR A 11 -8.34 19.28 12.05
N GLY A 12 -8.85 18.54 13.03
CA GLY A 12 -8.21 18.38 14.34
C GLY A 12 -7.13 17.28 14.34
N PRO A 13 -6.11 17.35 15.23
CA PRO A 13 -5.21 16.24 15.47
C PRO A 13 -5.98 15.09 16.14
N ALA A 14 -6.48 14.16 15.33
CA ALA A 14 -6.97 12.87 15.80
C ALA A 14 -5.83 11.85 15.71
N PRO A 15 -5.54 11.07 16.75
CA PRO A 15 -4.62 9.95 16.66
C PRO A 15 -5.11 8.98 15.58
N GLY A 16 -4.36 8.84 14.49
CA GLY A 16 -4.65 7.90 13.42
C GLY A 16 -3.75 6.67 13.53
N ILE A 17 -4.28 5.49 13.18
CA ILE A 17 -3.46 4.30 12.92
C ILE A 17 -3.21 4.20 11.42
N MET A 18 -1.97 3.95 11.02
CA MET A 18 -1.64 3.64 9.63
C MET A 18 -1.65 2.13 9.45
N VAL A 19 -2.34 1.65 8.41
CA VAL A 19 -2.39 0.24 8.05
C VAL A 19 -2.15 0.06 6.56
N TRP A 20 -1.65 -1.09 6.16
CA TRP A 20 -1.50 -1.50 4.77
C TRP A 20 -2.16 -2.86 4.55
N GLY A 21 -2.84 -3.05 3.43
CA GLY A 21 -3.39 -4.33 3.01
C GLY A 21 -3.69 -4.35 1.52
N GLY A 22 -3.60 -5.54 0.92
CA GLY A 22 -3.99 -5.82 -0.45
C GLY A 22 -5.20 -6.74 -0.50
N ILE A 23 -6.05 -6.53 -1.51
CA ILE A 23 -7.22 -7.37 -1.81
C ILE A 23 -7.11 -7.91 -3.23
N GLY A 24 -7.51 -9.16 -3.41
CA GLY A 24 -7.71 -9.80 -4.71
C GLY A 24 -9.15 -10.32 -4.83
N HIS A 25 -9.48 -10.92 -5.97
CA HIS A 25 -10.85 -11.38 -6.25
C HIS A 25 -11.35 -12.44 -5.23
N HIS A 26 -10.49 -13.39 -4.85
CA HIS A 26 -10.84 -14.51 -3.95
C HIS A 26 -9.98 -14.56 -2.68
N SER A 27 -9.12 -13.57 -2.46
CA SER A 27 -8.12 -13.61 -1.39
C SER A 27 -7.73 -12.20 -0.95
N ARG A 28 -6.98 -12.12 0.15
CA ARG A 28 -6.47 -10.86 0.70
C ARG A 28 -5.14 -11.11 1.40
N THR A 29 -4.31 -10.07 1.50
CA THR A 29 -3.15 -10.10 2.38
C THR A 29 -3.57 -9.92 3.84
N PRO A 30 -2.68 -10.22 4.80
CA PRO A 30 -2.80 -9.67 6.15
C PRO A 30 -2.87 -8.14 6.12
N LEU A 31 -3.55 -7.56 7.12
CA LEU A 31 -3.56 -6.12 7.35
C LEU A 31 -2.39 -5.77 8.27
N VAL A 32 -1.38 -5.08 7.74
CA VAL A 32 -0.16 -4.71 8.47
C VAL A 32 -0.36 -3.36 9.14
N ARG A 33 -0.12 -3.29 10.45
CA ARG A 33 -0.06 -2.01 11.16
C ARG A 33 1.30 -1.38 10.95
N ILE A 34 1.33 -0.16 10.41
CA ILE A 34 2.54 0.62 10.19
C ILE A 34 2.69 1.62 11.35
N ALA A 35 3.85 1.58 12.00
CA ALA A 35 4.17 2.58 13.01
C ALA A 35 4.56 3.90 12.33
N SER A 36 3.80 4.97 12.55
CA SER A 36 4.06 6.31 12.00
C SER A 36 4.05 6.36 10.46
N THR A 37 4.56 7.45 9.88
CA THR A 37 4.63 7.68 8.43
C THR A 37 5.55 6.67 7.74
N LEU A 38 5.03 6.06 6.67
CA LEU A 38 5.75 5.13 5.82
C LEU A 38 6.65 5.85 4.81
N ASN A 39 7.92 5.47 4.75
CA ASN A 39 8.86 5.91 3.71
C ASN A 39 9.15 4.75 2.73
N SER A 40 9.84 5.02 1.62
CA SER A 40 10.11 4.01 0.58
C SER A 40 10.90 2.80 1.07
N GLN A 41 11.88 2.99 1.96
CA GLN A 41 12.70 1.88 2.46
C GLN A 41 11.86 0.97 3.35
N ARG A 42 11.08 1.57 4.24
CA ARG A 42 10.14 0.88 5.12
C ARG A 42 9.02 0.23 4.32
N TYR A 43 8.59 0.83 3.21
CA TYR A 43 7.63 0.20 2.32
C TYR A 43 8.17 -1.11 1.74
N ILE A 44 9.45 -1.16 1.38
CA ILE A 44 10.08 -2.42 0.96
C ILE A 44 10.10 -3.43 2.10
N SER A 45 10.73 -3.07 3.24
CA SER A 45 11.03 -4.03 4.31
C SER A 45 9.82 -4.43 5.16
N GLU A 46 8.81 -3.57 5.29
CA GLU A 46 7.62 -3.84 6.13
C GLU A 46 6.41 -4.30 5.31
N VAL A 47 6.40 -4.06 4.00
CA VAL A 47 5.22 -4.35 3.16
C VAL A 47 5.57 -5.20 1.93
N LEU A 48 6.46 -4.73 1.06
CA LEU A 48 6.67 -5.42 -0.21
C LEU A 48 7.30 -6.80 -0.03
N GLU A 49 8.42 -6.86 0.66
CA GLU A 49 9.18 -8.09 0.87
C GLU A 49 8.43 -9.11 1.75
N PRO A 50 7.88 -8.75 2.93
CA PRO A 50 7.23 -9.75 3.78
C PRO A 50 5.78 -10.06 3.40
N VAL A 51 5.08 -9.21 2.63
CA VAL A 51 3.64 -9.38 2.37
C VAL A 51 3.29 -9.44 0.90
N VAL A 52 3.68 -8.44 0.11
CA VAL A 52 3.25 -8.36 -1.29
C VAL A 52 3.89 -9.45 -2.12
N LEU A 53 5.21 -9.63 -2.01
CA LEU A 53 5.96 -10.56 -2.82
C LEU A 53 5.49 -12.01 -2.60
N PRO A 54 5.39 -12.54 -1.36
CA PRO A 54 4.88 -13.90 -1.13
C PRO A 54 3.43 -14.05 -1.59
N TYR A 55 2.59 -13.03 -1.40
CA TYR A 55 1.20 -13.07 -1.85
C TYR A 55 1.10 -13.17 -3.37
N LEU A 56 1.84 -12.35 -4.12
CA LEU A 56 1.83 -12.40 -5.58
C LEU A 56 2.42 -13.71 -6.10
N GLN A 57 3.50 -14.21 -5.49
CA GLN A 57 4.09 -15.51 -5.83
C GLN A 57 3.14 -16.70 -5.59
N SER A 58 2.18 -16.56 -4.68
CA SER A 58 1.15 -17.58 -4.45
C SER A 58 0.05 -17.61 -5.51
N LEU A 59 -0.02 -16.60 -6.38
CA LEU A 59 -1.05 -16.47 -7.41
C LEU A 59 -0.48 -16.86 -8.78
N ALA A 60 -1.23 -17.67 -9.55
CA ALA A 60 -0.79 -18.12 -10.88
C ALA A 60 -0.61 -16.96 -11.87
N THR A 61 -1.52 -15.98 -11.82
CA THR A 61 -1.47 -14.76 -12.63
C THR A 61 -2.00 -13.61 -11.79
N ALA A 62 -1.17 -12.60 -11.54
CA ALA A 62 -1.57 -11.41 -10.79
C ALA A 62 -0.95 -10.14 -11.37
N ILE A 63 -1.70 -9.04 -11.30
CA ILE A 63 -1.18 -7.70 -11.55
C ILE A 63 -1.22 -6.96 -10.21
N PHE A 64 -0.07 -6.44 -9.79
CA PHE A 64 0.00 -5.61 -8.60
C PHE A 64 -0.40 -4.17 -8.94
N GLN A 65 -1.43 -3.66 -8.27
CA GLN A 65 -1.91 -2.29 -8.44
C GLN A 65 -1.78 -1.54 -7.11
N GLN A 66 -1.27 -0.30 -7.18
CA GLN A 66 -1.16 0.63 -6.07
C GLN A 66 -1.32 2.07 -6.57
N ASP A 67 -1.46 3.03 -5.66
CA ASP A 67 -1.50 4.45 -6.00
C ASP A 67 -0.09 5.04 -6.22
N ASN A 68 -0.03 6.31 -6.66
CA ASN A 68 1.23 7.01 -6.93
C ASN A 68 1.82 7.71 -5.69
N ALA A 69 1.57 7.19 -4.48
CA ALA A 69 2.14 7.79 -3.27
C ALA A 69 3.68 7.82 -3.37
N ARG A 70 4.31 8.91 -2.87
CA ARG A 70 5.76 9.12 -2.97
C ARG A 70 6.59 7.90 -2.54
N PRO A 71 6.25 7.18 -1.44
CA PRO A 71 6.95 5.95 -1.08
C PRO A 71 6.93 4.88 -2.17
N HIS A 72 5.79 4.69 -2.85
CA HIS A 72 5.51 3.61 -3.80
C HIS A 72 6.20 3.80 -5.16
N VAL A 73 6.36 5.05 -5.59
CA VAL A 73 6.96 5.38 -6.91
C VAL A 73 8.45 5.73 -6.82
N ALA A 74 9.05 5.65 -5.64
CA ALA A 74 10.47 5.96 -5.47
C ALA A 74 11.37 4.99 -6.23
N ARG A 75 12.54 5.48 -6.68
CA ARG A 75 13.51 4.68 -7.46
C ARG A 75 13.91 3.37 -6.78
N ILE A 76 14.03 3.35 -5.45
CA ILE A 76 14.38 2.12 -4.72
C ILE A 76 13.26 1.07 -4.79
N VAL A 77 12.01 1.50 -4.81
CA VAL A 77 10.84 0.62 -4.93
C VAL A 77 10.68 0.12 -6.37
N GLN A 78 10.91 0.99 -7.36
CA GLN A 78 10.95 0.57 -8.75
C GLN A 78 12.02 -0.52 -8.98
N ARG A 79 13.22 -0.34 -8.41
CA ARG A 79 14.28 -1.35 -8.47
C ARG A 79 13.90 -2.65 -7.78
N PHE A 80 13.17 -2.59 -6.66
CA PHE A 80 12.66 -3.79 -6.00
C PHE A 80 11.79 -4.62 -6.94
N PHE A 81 10.84 -3.99 -7.66
CA PHE A 81 9.96 -4.68 -8.63
C PHE A 81 10.65 -5.12 -9.93
N VAL A 82 11.79 -4.53 -10.30
CA VAL A 82 12.56 -5.01 -11.47
C VAL A 82 13.35 -6.27 -11.12
N ASN A 83 13.73 -6.42 -9.84
CA ASN A 83 14.55 -7.52 -9.36
C ASN A 83 13.75 -8.73 -8.85
N HIS A 84 12.42 -8.66 -8.84
CA HIS A 84 11.49 -9.69 -8.37
C HIS A 84 10.29 -9.78 -9.31
#